data_AF-A0A0C2EGF4-F1
#
_entry.id   AF-A0A0C2EGF4-F1
#
_cell.length_a   1.000
_cell.length_b   1.000
_cell.length_c   1.000
_cell.angle_alpha   90.00
_cell.angle_beta   90.00
_cell.angle_gamma   90.00
#
_symmetry.space_group_name_H-M   'P 1'
#
loop_
_entity.id
_entity.type
_entity.pdbx_description
1 polymer ?
#
loop_
_entity_poly.entity_id
_entity_poly.type
_entity_poly.pdbx_seq_one_letter_code
_entity_poly.pdbx_strand_id
1 'polypeptide(L)'
;MKKFLISILILFTTSLPGFAGEIDMARLDAFAKNIIAEKSNMIGFPVNENVELEEFYRWYADSGLADVAMNNVGNPRAASLIALNTHQFENEVIDFFAPKYGFTKEDVWGIVTYSGTDGNNHGIYFGVKYLQSLSKLKPALCCQNNRKKLNELMVI
;
A
#
# COMPACT_ATOMS: atom_id res chain seq x y z
N MET A 1 41.63 24.53 16.13
CA MET A 1 41.70 23.12 16.60
C MET A 1 40.33 22.52 16.96
N LYS A 2 39.43 23.20 17.69
CA LYS A 2 38.09 22.66 18.04
C LYS A 2 37.14 22.40 16.85
N LYS A 3 37.23 23.16 15.75
CA LYS A 3 36.36 22.96 14.57
C LYS A 3 36.74 21.74 13.72
N PHE A 4 38.00 21.28 13.79
CA PHE A 4 38.49 20.13 13.00
C PHE A 4 38.09 18.79 13.65
N LEU A 5 38.03 18.72 14.99
CA LEU A 5 37.55 17.53 15.70
C LEU A 5 36.05 17.28 15.51
N ILE A 6 35.24 18.33 15.36
CA ILE A 6 33.78 18.20 15.17
C ILE A 6 33.47 17.64 13.77
N SER A 7 34.27 17.97 12.76
CA SER A 7 34.10 17.46 11.39
C SER A 7 34.40 15.95 11.26
N ILE A 8 35.32 15.41 12.06
CA ILE A 8 35.67 13.97 12.06
C ILE A 8 34.57 13.13 12.75
N LEU A 9 33.89 13.68 13.76
CA LEU A 9 32.83 12.99 14.48
C LEU A 9 31.56 12.79 13.64
N ILE A 10 31.27 13.73 12.73
CA ILE A 10 30.10 13.66 11.82
C ILE A 10 30.36 12.69 10.65
N LEU A 11 31.61 12.51 10.23
CA LEU A 11 31.95 11.53 9.18
C LEU A 11 31.88 10.07 9.65
N PHE A 12 31.95 9.81 10.96
CA PHE A 12 31.93 8.44 11.50
C PHE A 12 30.52 7.88 11.70
N THR A 13 29.48 8.71 11.71
CA THR A 13 28.10 8.25 11.92
C THR A 13 27.38 7.83 10.64
N THR A 14 27.96 8.09 9.47
CA THR A 14 27.34 7.79 8.16
C THR A 14 27.86 6.50 7.50
N SER A 15 28.77 5.75 8.13
CA SER A 15 29.42 4.60 7.48
C SER A 15 29.49 3.31 8.31
N LEU A 16 28.64 3.16 9.33
CA LEU A 16 28.49 1.88 10.02
C LEU A 16 27.15 1.24 9.66
N PRO A 17 27.11 0.26 8.73
CA PRO A 17 26.04 -0.74 8.70
C PRO A 17 26.23 -1.64 9.93
N GLY A 18 26.06 -1.07 11.12
CA GLY A 18 26.64 -1.59 12.35
C GLY A 18 25.62 -1.78 13.46
N PHE A 19 24.39 -2.19 13.14
CA PHE A 19 23.41 -2.61 14.16
C PHE A 19 22.42 -3.70 13.71
N ALA A 20 22.49 -4.19 12.46
CA ALA A 20 21.78 -5.41 12.09
C ALA A 20 22.68 -6.60 12.46
N GLY A 21 22.28 -7.38 13.48
CA GLY A 21 22.91 -8.68 13.72
C GLY A 21 22.77 -9.59 12.48
N GLU A 22 23.55 -10.67 12.42
CA GLU A 22 23.41 -11.66 11.35
C GLU A 22 21.95 -12.13 11.25
N ILE A 23 21.45 -12.25 10.02
CA ILE A 23 20.10 -12.72 9.77
C ILE A 23 20.08 -14.23 10.03
N ASP A 24 19.33 -14.65 11.05
CA ASP A 24 19.12 -16.08 11.36
C ASP A 24 18.22 -16.73 10.31
N MET A 25 18.85 -17.22 9.24
CA MET A 25 18.18 -17.88 8.13
C MET A 25 17.50 -19.19 8.55
N ALA A 26 18.05 -19.91 9.54
CA ALA A 26 17.44 -21.15 10.02
C ALA A 26 16.07 -20.89 10.68
N ARG A 27 15.94 -19.79 11.43
CA ARG A 27 14.66 -19.35 11.98
C ARG A 27 13.66 -18.96 10.88
N LEU A 28 14.12 -18.27 9.83
CA LEU A 28 13.26 -17.89 8.70
C LEU A 28 12.77 -19.11 7.92
N ASP A 29 13.64 -20.10 7.69
CA ASP A 29 13.28 -21.36 7.02
C ASP A 29 12.26 -22.16 7.83
N ALA A 30 12.43 -22.22 9.16
CA ALA A 30 11.48 -22.88 10.05
C ALA A 30 10.10 -22.20 10.01
N PHE A 31 10.07 -20.86 10.03
CA PHE A 31 8.85 -20.09 9.88
C PHE A 31 8.18 -20.34 8.51
N ALA A 32 8.94 -20.30 7.42
CA ALA A 32 8.41 -20.51 6.07
C ALA A 32 7.75 -21.89 5.93
N LYS A 33 8.41 -22.94 6.42
CA LYS A 33 7.85 -24.31 6.45
C LYS A 33 6.52 -24.36 7.21
N ASN A 34 6.43 -23.69 8.35
CA ASN A 34 5.21 -23.65 9.16
C ASN A 34 4.06 -22.95 8.41
N ILE A 35 4.30 -21.76 7.84
CA ILE A 35 3.26 -21.01 7.12
C ILE A 35 2.79 -21.76 5.87
N ILE A 36 3.71 -22.38 5.12
CA ILE A 36 3.36 -23.17 3.93
C ILE A 36 2.46 -24.36 4.31
N ALA A 37 2.70 -25.01 5.45
CA ALA A 37 1.87 -26.11 5.93
C ALA A 37 0.45 -25.65 6.32
N GLU A 38 0.30 -24.44 6.87
CA GLU A 38 -1.01 -23.89 7.27
C GLU A 38 -1.89 -23.45 6.09
N LYS A 39 -1.30 -23.25 4.89
CA LYS A 39 -2.01 -22.80 3.70
C LYS A 39 -3.28 -23.60 3.41
N SER A 40 -3.24 -24.93 3.55
CA SER A 40 -4.40 -25.80 3.28
C SER A 40 -5.54 -25.64 4.29
N ASN A 41 -5.27 -25.02 5.44
CA ASN A 41 -6.25 -24.79 6.51
C ASN A 41 -6.92 -23.41 6.40
N MET A 42 -6.48 -22.54 5.49
CA MET A 42 -6.94 -21.16 5.37
C MET A 42 -8.26 -21.03 4.60
N ILE A 43 -9.34 -21.51 5.21
CA ILE A 43 -10.70 -21.48 4.63
C ILE A 43 -11.64 -20.47 5.31
N GLY A 44 -11.20 -19.86 6.42
CA GLY A 44 -12.04 -19.02 7.28
C GLY A 44 -12.04 -17.53 6.95
N PHE A 45 -11.25 -17.09 5.97
CA PHE A 45 -11.12 -15.68 5.60
C PHE A 45 -11.03 -15.54 4.08
N PRO A 46 -11.56 -14.45 3.47
CA PRO A 46 -11.52 -14.26 2.03
C PRO A 46 -10.12 -13.86 1.54
N VAL A 47 -9.20 -14.81 1.51
CA VAL A 47 -7.87 -14.68 0.91
C VAL A 47 -7.75 -15.65 -0.25
N ASN A 48 -7.25 -15.18 -1.38
CA ASN A 48 -6.88 -16.08 -2.46
C ASN A 48 -5.50 -16.68 -2.19
N GLU A 49 -5.45 -17.98 -1.93
CA GLU A 49 -4.21 -18.73 -1.70
C GLU A 49 -3.56 -19.23 -3.01
N ASN A 50 -4.24 -19.12 -4.15
CA ASN A 50 -3.69 -19.46 -5.46
C ASN A 50 -2.86 -18.28 -6.00
N VAL A 51 -1.72 -18.05 -5.37
CA VAL A 51 -0.76 -16.99 -5.70
C VAL A 51 0.37 -17.58 -6.54
N GLU A 52 0.36 -17.32 -7.84
CA GLU A 52 1.36 -17.80 -8.80
C GLU A 52 2.36 -16.68 -9.16
N LEU A 53 3.15 -16.22 -8.18
CA LEU A 53 4.07 -15.08 -8.34
C LEU A 53 5.56 -15.48 -8.41
N GLU A 54 5.87 -16.77 -8.45
CA GLU A 54 7.26 -17.25 -8.44
C GLU A 54 8.08 -16.64 -9.59
N GLU A 55 7.56 -16.69 -10.81
CA GLU A 55 8.24 -16.14 -11.99
C GLU A 55 8.46 -14.62 -11.86
N PHE A 56 7.47 -13.89 -11.35
CA PHE A 56 7.59 -12.45 -11.11
C PHE A 56 8.70 -12.14 -10.09
N TYR A 57 8.76 -12.86 -8.97
CA TYR A 57 9.80 -12.62 -7.95
C TYR A 57 11.20 -13.00 -8.43
N ARG A 58 11.32 -14.05 -9.27
CA ARG A 58 12.59 -14.37 -9.94
C ARG A 58 13.01 -13.23 -10.86
N TRP A 59 12.13 -12.78 -11.75
CA TRP A 59 12.41 -11.63 -12.62
C TRP A 59 12.74 -10.35 -11.82
N TYR A 60 12.02 -10.08 -10.73
CA TYR A 60 12.25 -8.91 -9.88
C TYR A 60 13.65 -8.90 -9.26
N ALA A 61 14.13 -10.07 -8.80
CA ALA A 61 15.50 -10.23 -8.31
C ALA A 61 16.52 -10.16 -9.45
N ASP A 62 16.33 -10.93 -10.51
CA ASP A 62 17.29 -11.07 -11.63
C ASP A 62 17.45 -9.78 -12.45
N SER A 63 16.39 -8.95 -12.52
CA SER A 63 16.44 -7.64 -13.17
C SER A 63 17.20 -6.58 -12.37
N GLY A 64 17.57 -6.87 -11.11
CA GLY A 64 18.17 -5.91 -10.18
C GLY A 64 17.16 -4.92 -9.58
N LEU A 65 15.87 -5.06 -9.88
CA LEU A 65 14.84 -4.16 -9.36
C LEU A 65 14.67 -4.32 -7.83
N ALA A 66 15.03 -5.48 -7.29
CA ALA A 66 15.10 -5.73 -5.84
C ALA A 66 16.02 -4.78 -5.07
N ASP A 67 17.00 -4.17 -5.73
CA ASP A 67 17.95 -3.23 -5.14
C ASP A 67 17.57 -1.75 -5.38
N VAL A 68 16.35 -1.48 -5.88
CA VAL A 68 15.87 -0.13 -6.21
C VAL A 68 14.79 0.32 -5.23
N ALA A 69 15.05 1.41 -4.50
CA ALA A 69 14.07 2.05 -3.63
C ALA A 69 13.08 2.93 -4.43
N MET A 70 12.03 2.30 -4.96
CA MET A 70 10.96 2.99 -5.69
C MET A 70 9.92 3.60 -4.74
N ASN A 71 9.27 4.68 -5.16
CA ASN A 71 8.22 5.35 -4.38
C ASN A 71 7.20 6.07 -5.29
N ASN A 72 5.91 5.72 -5.16
CA ASN A 72 4.79 6.31 -5.90
C ASN A 72 4.22 7.57 -5.24
N VAL A 73 5.07 8.40 -4.65
CA VAL A 73 4.62 9.60 -3.93
C VAL A 73 3.83 10.54 -4.84
N GLY A 74 2.72 11.06 -4.32
CA GLY A 74 1.92 12.09 -4.99
C GLY A 74 0.81 11.51 -5.87
N ASN A 75 0.35 12.33 -6.83
CA ASN A 75 -0.76 12.00 -7.70
C ASN A 75 -0.26 11.14 -8.88
N PRO A 76 -0.78 9.91 -9.09
CA PRO A 76 -0.35 9.04 -10.19
C PRO A 76 -0.57 9.63 -11.58
N ARG A 77 -1.56 10.52 -11.74
CA ARG A 77 -1.87 11.18 -13.02
C ARG A 77 -1.03 12.44 -13.27
N ALA A 78 -0.17 12.83 -12.33
CA ALA A 78 0.71 13.98 -12.47
C ALA A 78 2.18 13.54 -12.61
N ALA A 79 3.04 14.45 -13.07
CA ALA A 79 4.47 14.19 -13.05
C ALA A 79 4.97 14.01 -11.60
N SER A 80 5.66 12.89 -11.34
CA SER A 80 6.23 12.61 -10.03
C SER A 80 7.45 13.48 -9.73
N LEU A 81 7.65 13.79 -8.44
CA LEU A 81 8.88 14.41 -7.95
C LEU A 81 10.04 13.41 -7.84
N ILE A 82 9.74 12.10 -7.90
CA ILE A 82 10.71 11.01 -7.79
C ILE A 82 10.69 10.24 -9.10
N ALA A 83 11.83 10.18 -9.80
CA ALA A 83 11.93 9.43 -11.07
C ALA A 83 11.75 7.90 -10.86
N LEU A 84 12.18 7.39 -9.71
CA LEU A 84 12.03 5.99 -9.30
C LEU A 84 10.62 5.74 -8.76
N ASN A 85 9.64 5.61 -9.66
CA ASN A 85 8.25 5.34 -9.33
C ASN A 85 7.63 4.36 -10.35
N THR A 86 6.44 3.87 -10.03
CA THR A 86 5.63 2.97 -10.86
C THR A 86 4.26 3.59 -11.19
N HIS A 87 4.14 4.93 -11.25
CA HIS A 87 2.88 5.62 -11.58
C HIS A 87 2.29 5.14 -12.91
N GLN A 88 3.12 4.79 -13.90
CA GLN A 88 2.65 4.18 -15.14
C GLN A 88 1.79 2.94 -14.86
N PHE A 89 2.33 1.96 -14.13
CA PHE A 89 1.63 0.72 -13.81
C PHE A 89 0.43 0.94 -12.87
N GLU A 90 0.53 1.89 -11.94
CA GLU A 90 -0.60 2.30 -11.11
C GLU A 90 -1.78 2.82 -11.94
N ASN A 91 -1.52 3.66 -12.94
CA ASN A 91 -2.53 4.14 -13.87
C ASN A 91 -3.11 3.02 -14.75
N GLU A 92 -2.29 2.08 -15.21
CA GLU A 92 -2.77 0.91 -15.97
C GLU A 92 -3.77 0.08 -15.15
N VAL A 93 -3.51 -0.11 -13.85
CA VAL A 93 -4.45 -0.78 -12.94
C VAL A 93 -5.75 0.02 -12.78
N ILE A 94 -5.66 1.33 -12.57
CA ILE A 94 -6.84 2.21 -12.46
C ILE A 94 -7.67 2.14 -13.74
N ASP A 95 -7.03 2.25 -14.91
CA ASP A 95 -7.67 2.23 -16.22
C ASP A 95 -8.29 0.88 -16.56
N PHE A 96 -7.75 -0.22 -16.02
CA PHE A 96 -8.32 -1.55 -16.14
C PHE A 96 -9.64 -1.69 -15.36
N PHE A 97 -9.71 -1.12 -14.15
CA PHE A 97 -10.89 -1.23 -13.29
C PHE A 97 -11.97 -0.18 -13.60
N ALA A 98 -11.61 1.01 -14.06
CA ALA A 98 -12.54 2.12 -14.34
C ALA A 98 -13.83 1.70 -15.09
N PRO A 99 -13.77 1.05 -16.27
CA PRO A 99 -14.98 0.67 -16.99
C PRO A 99 -15.81 -0.41 -16.28
N LYS A 100 -15.19 -1.24 -15.42
CA LYS A 100 -15.90 -2.28 -14.65
C LYS A 100 -16.78 -1.66 -13.55
N TYR A 101 -16.45 -0.46 -13.11
CA TYR A 101 -17.21 0.32 -12.14
C TYR A 101 -18.04 1.45 -12.78
N GLY A 102 -18.12 1.50 -14.11
CA GLY A 102 -18.95 2.47 -14.83
C GLY A 102 -18.31 3.84 -15.07
N PHE A 103 -17.00 3.98 -14.88
CA PHE A 103 -16.25 5.20 -15.17
C PHE A 103 -15.59 5.14 -16.56
N THR A 104 -15.42 6.29 -17.21
CA THR A 104 -14.54 6.41 -18.39
C THR A 104 -13.10 6.64 -17.94
N LYS A 105 -12.11 6.43 -18.83
CA LYS A 105 -10.70 6.65 -18.50
C LYS A 105 -10.39 8.13 -18.26
N GLU A 106 -11.14 9.01 -18.92
CA GLU A 106 -10.99 10.46 -18.83
C GLU A 106 -11.69 11.03 -17.60
N ASP A 107 -12.68 10.30 -17.04
CA ASP A 107 -13.49 10.70 -15.89
C ASP A 107 -13.30 9.73 -14.71
N VAL A 108 -12.04 9.39 -14.43
CA VAL A 108 -11.66 8.60 -13.26
C VAL A 108 -10.37 9.12 -12.65
N TRP A 109 -10.35 9.20 -11.34
CA TRP A 109 -9.14 9.39 -10.56
C TRP A 109 -9.12 8.38 -9.42
N GLY A 110 -7.94 7.83 -9.12
CA GLY A 110 -7.77 6.83 -8.08
C GLY A 110 -6.31 6.62 -7.73
N ILE A 111 -6.09 5.73 -6.77
CA ILE A 111 -4.79 5.29 -6.28
C ILE A 111 -4.85 3.78 -6.00
N VAL A 112 -3.72 3.09 -6.09
CA VAL A 112 -3.60 1.72 -5.60
C VAL A 112 -3.31 1.76 -4.10
N THR A 113 -4.16 1.12 -3.31
CA THR A 113 -4.08 1.16 -1.83
C THR A 113 -3.55 -0.15 -1.27
N TYR A 114 -3.02 -0.10 -0.04
CA TYR A 114 -2.40 -1.27 0.59
C TYR A 114 -3.44 -2.31 1.07
N SER A 115 -4.67 -1.87 1.33
CA SER A 115 -5.75 -2.72 1.82
C SER A 115 -7.12 -2.09 1.59
N GLY A 116 -8.19 -2.88 1.71
CA GLY A 116 -9.54 -2.35 1.69
C GLY A 116 -9.83 -1.32 2.80
N THR A 117 -9.20 -1.46 3.97
CA THR A 117 -9.31 -0.47 5.06
C THR A 117 -8.69 0.87 4.67
N ASP A 118 -7.50 0.83 4.06
CA ASP A 118 -6.82 2.03 3.56
C ASP A 118 -7.63 2.72 2.45
N GLY A 119 -8.16 1.95 1.50
CA GLY A 119 -9.09 2.45 0.47
C GLY A 119 -10.36 3.08 1.05
N ASN A 120 -10.99 2.44 2.04
CA ASN A 120 -12.17 2.99 2.71
C ASN A 120 -11.85 4.31 3.42
N ASN A 121 -10.70 4.42 4.09
CA ASN A 121 -10.28 5.65 4.74
C ASN A 121 -10.13 6.80 3.73
N HIS A 122 -9.52 6.54 2.58
CA HIS A 122 -9.42 7.52 1.50
C HIS A 122 -10.81 7.92 0.97
N GLY A 123 -11.68 6.95 0.68
CA GLY A 123 -13.05 7.21 0.23
C GLY A 123 -13.85 8.07 1.20
N ILE A 124 -13.77 7.77 2.51
CA ILE A 124 -14.40 8.57 3.56
C ILE A 124 -13.83 9.99 3.58
N TYR A 125 -12.50 10.14 3.53
CA TYR A 125 -11.87 11.45 3.52
C TYR A 125 -12.37 12.31 2.35
N PHE A 126 -12.33 11.78 1.12
CA PHE A 126 -12.81 12.49 -0.07
C PHE A 126 -14.30 12.80 0.00
N GLY A 127 -15.13 11.83 0.41
CA GLY A 127 -16.57 12.02 0.58
C GLY A 127 -16.90 13.12 1.59
N VAL A 128 -16.24 13.12 2.74
CA VAL A 128 -16.41 14.17 3.77
C VAL A 128 -15.98 15.54 3.24
N LYS A 129 -14.83 15.63 2.57
CA LYS A 129 -14.35 16.90 1.99
C LYS A 129 -15.28 17.43 0.90
N TYR A 130 -15.77 16.54 0.04
CA TYR A 130 -16.74 16.89 -0.98
C TYR A 130 -18.05 17.41 -0.37
N LEU A 131 -18.66 16.67 0.57
CA LEU A 131 -19.90 17.10 1.23
C LEU A 131 -19.74 18.41 2.01
N GLN A 132 -18.61 18.63 2.68
CA GLN A 132 -18.30 19.89 3.37
C GLN A 132 -18.16 21.08 2.40
N SER A 133 -17.79 20.83 1.14
CA SER A 133 -17.75 21.87 0.12
C SER A 133 -19.16 22.29 -0.34
N LEU A 134 -20.13 21.39 -0.24
CA LEU A 134 -21.52 21.61 -0.64
C LEU A 134 -22.41 22.12 0.51
N SER A 135 -22.07 21.82 1.76
CA SER A 135 -22.88 22.14 2.93
C SER A 135 -22.04 22.50 4.16
N LYS A 136 -22.56 23.40 4.99
CA LYS A 136 -21.97 23.72 6.31
C LYS A 136 -22.27 22.67 7.38
N LEU A 137 -23.18 21.72 7.09
CA LEU A 137 -23.48 20.61 7.98
C LEU A 137 -22.30 19.65 8.03
N LYS A 138 -21.98 19.14 9.22
CA LYS A 138 -20.94 18.12 9.38
C LYS A 138 -21.47 16.78 8.85
N PRO A 139 -20.78 16.13 7.91
CA PRO A 139 -21.19 14.80 7.45
C PRO A 139 -21.16 13.79 8.59
N ALA A 140 -22.18 12.93 8.67
CA ALA A 140 -22.22 11.79 9.58
C ALA A 140 -21.80 10.52 8.82
N LEU A 141 -20.83 9.79 9.36
CA LEU A 141 -20.44 8.48 8.81
C LEU A 141 -21.30 7.39 9.44
N CYS A 142 -21.97 6.61 8.61
CA CYS A 142 -22.77 5.47 9.04
C CYS A 142 -22.25 4.20 8.39
N CYS A 143 -22.11 3.12 9.16
CA CYS A 143 -21.75 1.80 8.65
C CYS A 143 -22.84 0.80 9.03
N GLN A 144 -23.12 -0.14 8.13
CA GLN A 144 -24.11 -1.18 8.38
C GLN A 144 -23.65 -2.09 9.53
N ASN A 145 -24.55 -2.34 10.49
CA ASN A 145 -24.32 -3.33 11.53
C ASN A 145 -24.86 -4.70 11.08
N ASN A 146 -23.98 -5.54 10.54
CA ASN A 146 -24.34 -6.87 10.05
C ASN A 146 -24.67 -7.90 11.17
N ARG A 147 -24.62 -7.51 12.45
CA ARG A 147 -24.99 -8.37 13.60
C ARG A 147 -26.43 -8.16 14.11
N LYS A 148 -27.17 -7.18 13.60
CA LYS A 148 -28.58 -6.95 13.96
C LYS A 148 -29.42 -6.91 12.68
N LYS A 149 -30.55 -7.65 12.65
CA LYS A 149 -31.55 -7.49 11.58
C LYS A 149 -31.92 -6.01 11.47
N LEU A 150 -31.86 -5.48 10.26
CA LEU A 150 -32.18 -4.11 9.87
C LEU A 150 -33.60 -3.74 10.31
N ASN A 151 -33.74 -3.07 11.46
CA ASN A 151 -34.96 -2.35 11.83
C ASN A 151 -34.71 -0.84 12.04
N GLU A 152 -33.50 -0.35 11.78
CA GLU A 152 -33.18 1.07 11.86
C GLU A 152 -32.64 1.53 10.51
N LEU A 153 -33.58 2.00 9.69
CA LEU A 153 -33.33 2.77 8.48
C LEU A 153 -32.94 4.19 8.95
N MET A 154 -31.69 4.61 8.72
CA MET A 154 -31.35 6.02 8.81
C MET A 154 -31.06 6.51 7.40
N VAL A 155 -31.98 7.34 6.91
CA VAL A 155 -32.06 7.85 5.54
C VAL A 155 -31.01 8.93 5.30
N ILE A 156 -30.54 8.93 4.05
CA ILE A 156 -29.62 9.83 3.33
C ILE A 156 -29.70 11.29 3.75
#